data_AF-A0A2W4QJL8-F1
#
_entry.id   AF-A0A2W4QJL8-F1
#
_cell.length_a   1.000
_cell.length_b   1.000
_cell.length_c   1.000
_cell.angle_alpha   90.00
_cell.angle_beta   90.00
_cell.angle_gamma   90.00
#
_symmetry.space_group_name_H-M   'P 1'
#
loop_
_entity.id
_entity.type
_entity.pdbx_description
1 polymer ?
#
loop_
_entity_poly.entity_id
_entity_poly.type
_entity_poly.pdbx_seq_one_letter_code
_entity_poly.pdbx_strand_id
1 'polypeptide(L)'
;MAVCLSGTNKTCGGSCHSTGSGGIRQRAERTPAHVRRMRLAKGEGTLDLLIIFLAQATYVSITTVRWIILVKGGRLLASVISFFEVILWVYALGLVVSQLSNPWKVVTYALGYAVGSLVGSKIEERLALGYVLFQVITTRIGQLAPQLREHGLGVTDWRAEGRMGEREVLMVVARRKHGPQVVRLLEELDPQAFVVQLDASWYKGGFIQKILKG
;
A
#
# COMPACT_ATOMS: atom_id res chain seq x y z
N MET A 1 36.82 -10.38 -27.79
CA MET A 1 36.81 -8.99 -28.30
C MET A 1 37.55 -8.12 -27.30
N ALA A 2 38.83 -7.88 -27.58
CA ALA A 2 39.68 -6.97 -26.85
C ALA A 2 39.48 -5.55 -27.41
N VAL A 3 39.54 -4.54 -26.55
CA VAL A 3 39.85 -3.18 -26.98
C VAL A 3 41.01 -2.68 -26.14
N CYS A 4 42.20 -2.83 -26.72
CA CYS A 4 43.41 -2.10 -26.36
C CYS A 4 43.26 -0.64 -26.77
N LEU A 5 43.69 0.29 -25.91
CA LEU A 5 44.12 1.62 -26.31
C LEU A 5 45.65 1.70 -26.09
N SER A 6 46.36 1.78 -27.22
CA SER A 6 47.81 2.02 -27.34
C SER A 6 48.13 3.44 -26.86
N GLY A 7 49.11 3.67 -25.99
CA GLY A 7 50.51 3.92 -26.33
C GLY A 7 50.91 5.28 -25.75
N THR A 8 51.89 5.41 -24.85
CA THR A 8 53.30 5.57 -25.24
C THR A 8 54.21 5.50 -24.01
N ASN A 9 55.19 4.59 -24.11
CA ASN A 9 56.61 4.77 -23.80
C ASN A 9 57.06 5.35 -22.44
N LYS A 10 57.53 4.48 -21.54
CA LYS A 10 58.89 4.58 -20.98
C LYS A 10 59.32 3.30 -20.28
N THR A 11 60.36 2.70 -20.84
CA THR A 11 61.21 1.64 -20.29
C THR A 11 61.96 2.11 -19.04
N CYS A 12 62.04 1.25 -18.02
CA CYS A 12 63.29 0.99 -17.30
C CYS A 12 63.17 -0.35 -16.57
N GLY A 13 63.96 -1.32 -17.01
CA GLY A 13 64.20 -2.58 -16.31
C GLY A 13 65.23 -2.42 -15.19
N GLY A 14 65.23 -3.38 -14.27
CA GLY A 14 66.22 -3.49 -13.21
C GLY A 14 65.87 -4.62 -12.26
N SER A 15 66.49 -5.78 -12.48
CA SER A 15 66.38 -7.01 -11.71
C SER A 15 67.32 -7.04 -10.49
N CYS A 16 67.04 -8.02 -9.60
CA CYS A 16 67.96 -8.80 -8.75
C CYS A 16 68.12 -8.47 -7.25
N HIS A 17 67.77 -9.49 -6.44
CA HIS A 17 68.46 -10.06 -5.26
C HIS A 17 68.66 -9.16 -4.01
N SER A 18 68.56 -9.60 -2.76
CA SER A 18 68.41 -10.90 -2.11
C SER A 18 68.13 -10.68 -0.60
N THR A 19 67.51 -11.68 0.06
CA THR A 19 67.67 -12.10 1.47
C THR A 19 68.00 -11.08 2.57
N GLY A 20 67.09 -11.02 3.56
CA GLY A 20 67.37 -10.59 4.93
C GLY A 20 66.35 -11.17 5.90
N SER A 21 66.63 -12.36 6.43
CA SER A 21 65.90 -12.93 7.57
C SER A 21 66.29 -12.20 8.86
N GLY A 22 65.32 -11.92 9.72
CA GLY A 22 65.57 -11.67 11.13
C GLY A 22 64.67 -10.59 11.72
N GLY A 23 63.77 -10.99 12.62
CA GLY A 23 63.09 -10.02 13.50
C GLY A 23 61.69 -10.42 13.91
N ILE A 24 61.60 -11.37 14.85
CA ILE A 24 60.43 -11.54 15.71
C ILE A 24 60.16 -10.20 16.41
N ARG A 25 59.02 -9.55 16.10
CA ARG A 25 58.31 -8.66 17.04
C ARG A 25 56.82 -8.82 16.83
N GLN A 26 56.23 -9.68 17.67
CA GLN A 26 54.81 -9.65 17.99
C GLN A 26 54.46 -8.21 18.42
N ARG A 27 53.70 -7.49 17.60
CA ARG A 27 52.96 -6.30 18.04
C ARG A 27 51.50 -6.69 18.18
N ALA A 28 51.17 -7.12 19.39
CA ALA A 28 49.80 -7.17 19.88
C ALA A 28 49.25 -5.73 19.91
N GLU A 29 48.70 -5.26 18.79
CA GLU A 29 47.93 -4.04 18.74
C GLU A 29 46.51 -4.32 19.23
N ARG A 30 46.37 -4.12 20.55
CA ARG A 30 45.20 -3.70 21.30
C ARG A 30 43.93 -3.55 20.47
N THR A 31 43.02 -4.52 20.60
CA THR A 31 41.61 -4.34 20.30
C THR A 31 41.12 -3.06 20.98
N PRO A 32 40.57 -2.06 20.26
CA PRO A 32 40.15 -0.82 20.86
C PRO A 32 38.99 -1.07 21.84
N ALA A 33 39.08 -0.44 23.01
CA ALA A 33 38.10 -0.46 24.10
C ALA A 33 36.69 0.06 23.71
N HIS A 34 36.50 0.47 22.45
CA HIS A 34 35.22 0.82 21.83
C HIS A 34 34.14 -0.25 22.02
N VAL A 35 34.51 -1.54 22.01
CA VAL A 35 33.53 -2.66 22.02
C VAL A 35 32.84 -2.82 23.40
N ARG A 36 33.32 -2.13 24.45
CA ARG A 36 32.91 -2.40 25.84
C ARG A 36 31.85 -1.46 26.43
N ARG A 37 31.28 -0.52 25.65
CA ARG A 37 30.04 0.18 26.06
C ARG A 37 28.78 -0.54 25.54
N MET A 38 28.77 -1.87 25.63
CA MET A 38 27.54 -2.63 25.80
C MET A 38 27.23 -2.67 27.30
N ARG A 39 26.01 -2.28 27.67
CA ARG A 39 25.48 -2.10 29.05
C ARG A 39 25.68 -0.70 29.61
N LEU A 40 24.81 0.22 29.19
CA LEU A 40 24.13 1.22 30.04
C LEU A 40 23.23 2.11 29.15
N ALA A 41 22.30 1.48 28.43
CA ALA A 41 21.22 2.15 27.70
C ALA A 41 20.15 1.12 27.31
N LYS A 42 19.82 0.18 28.22
CA LYS A 42 18.80 -0.86 27.97
C LYS A 42 17.37 -0.27 27.89
N GLY A 43 17.23 1.02 28.22
CA GLY A 43 16.01 1.82 28.04
C GLY A 43 15.98 2.67 26.75
N GLU A 44 17.09 2.83 26.03
CA GLU A 44 17.14 3.67 24.81
C GLU A 44 16.83 2.86 23.54
N GLY A 45 17.27 1.60 23.47
CA GLY A 45 17.06 0.77 22.28
C GLY A 45 15.60 0.41 21.99
N THR A 46 14.74 0.29 23.00
CA THR A 46 13.31 -0.02 22.80
C THR A 46 12.55 1.20 22.28
N LEU A 47 12.90 2.40 22.74
CA LEU A 47 12.33 3.65 22.24
C LEU A 47 12.74 3.89 20.80
N ASP A 48 14.01 3.63 20.45
CA ASP A 48 14.49 3.70 19.06
C ASP A 48 13.70 2.77 18.13
N LEU A 49 13.45 1.52 18.56
CA LEU A 49 12.65 0.56 17.80
C LEU A 49 11.21 1.03 17.64
N LEU A 50 10.60 1.58 18.69
CA LEU A 50 9.23 2.12 18.64
C LEU A 50 9.12 3.31 17.68
N ILE A 51 10.10 4.22 17.71
CA ILE A 51 10.15 5.39 16.82
C ILE A 51 10.29 4.93 15.36
N ILE A 52 11.19 3.98 15.07
CA ILE A 52 11.36 3.42 13.72
C ILE A 52 10.05 2.78 13.25
N PHE A 53 9.40 2.00 14.12
CA PHE A 53 8.13 1.35 13.81
C PHE A 53 7.04 2.38 13.47
N LEU A 54 6.82 3.37 14.33
CA LEU A 54 5.77 4.38 14.16
C LEU A 54 6.04 5.29 12.97
N ALA A 55 7.30 5.71 12.78
CA ALA A 55 7.70 6.51 11.63
C ALA A 55 7.43 5.75 10.32
N GLN A 56 7.81 4.47 10.26
CA GLN A 56 7.59 3.64 9.08
C GLN A 56 6.09 3.36 8.84
N ALA A 57 5.33 3.04 9.89
CA ALA A 57 3.90 2.81 9.77
C ALA A 57 3.15 4.06 9.27
N THR A 58 3.54 5.24 9.77
CA THR A 58 2.97 6.53 9.35
C THR A 58 3.38 6.85 7.91
N TYR A 59 4.66 6.67 7.55
CA TYR A 59 5.16 6.87 6.19
C TYR A 59 4.37 6.04 5.18
N VAL A 60 4.26 4.72 5.41
CA VAL A 60 3.52 3.82 4.51
C VAL A 60 2.05 4.19 4.42
N SER A 61 1.43 4.59 5.53
CA SER A 61 0.03 5.04 5.54
C SER A 61 -0.17 6.28 4.64
N ILE A 62 0.74 7.26 4.69
CA ILE A 62 0.70 8.46 3.84
C ILE A 62 0.88 8.08 2.36
N THR A 63 1.85 7.21 2.06
CA THR A 63 2.07 6.70 0.70
C THR A 63 0.82 6.01 0.13
N THR A 64 0.10 5.25 0.96
CA THR A 64 -1.17 4.61 0.57
C THR A 64 -2.25 5.66 0.26
N VAL A 65 -2.41 6.68 1.13
CA VAL A 65 -3.36 7.78 0.88
C VAL A 65 -3.07 8.49 -0.44
N ARG A 66 -1.79 8.78 -0.72
CA ARG A 66 -1.37 9.35 -2.01
C ARG A 66 -1.76 8.48 -3.19
N TRP A 67 -1.53 7.17 -3.11
CA TRP A 67 -1.94 6.22 -4.14
C TRP A 67 -3.46 6.26 -4.39
N ILE A 68 -4.27 6.33 -3.33
CA ILE A 68 -5.73 6.42 -3.44
C ILE A 68 -6.15 7.71 -4.14
N ILE A 69 -5.55 8.85 -3.78
CA ILE A 69 -5.82 10.15 -4.43
C ILE A 69 -5.48 10.08 -5.92
N LEU A 70 -4.37 9.43 -6.28
CA LEU A 70 -3.95 9.25 -7.67
C LEU A 70 -4.95 8.42 -8.47
N VAL A 71 -5.36 7.26 -7.94
CA VAL A 71 -6.35 6.37 -8.58
C VAL A 71 -7.72 7.07 -8.74
N LYS A 72 -8.10 7.93 -7.78
CA LYS A 72 -9.32 8.74 -7.85
C LYS A 72 -9.24 9.95 -8.79
N GLY A 73 -8.13 10.15 -9.49
CA GLY A 73 -7.96 11.22 -10.47
C GLY A 73 -7.51 12.56 -9.90
N GLY A 74 -7.15 12.64 -8.60
CA GLY A 74 -6.61 13.83 -7.94
C GLY A 74 -5.14 14.11 -8.30
N ARG A 75 -4.83 14.20 -9.61
CA ARG A 75 -3.46 14.18 -10.14
C ARG A 75 -2.57 15.29 -9.56
N LEU A 76 -3.06 16.53 -9.48
CA LEU A 76 -2.27 17.66 -8.96
C LEU A 76 -1.90 17.51 -7.48
N LEU A 77 -2.88 17.18 -6.63
CA LEU A 77 -2.63 16.93 -5.20
C LEU A 77 -1.69 15.73 -5.00
N ALA A 78 -1.91 14.64 -5.74
CA ALA A 78 -1.04 13.46 -5.67
C ALA A 78 0.40 13.80 -6.07
N SER A 79 0.62 14.61 -7.11
CA SER A 79 1.96 15.03 -7.54
C SER A 79 2.67 15.90 -6.49
N VAL A 80 1.98 16.88 -5.91
CA VAL A 80 2.56 17.75 -4.87
C VAL A 80 2.93 16.93 -3.63
N ILE A 81 2.04 16.03 -3.18
CA ILE A 81 2.32 15.12 -2.07
C ILE A 81 3.51 14.21 -2.41
N SER A 82 3.55 13.63 -3.62
CA SER A 82 4.66 12.76 -4.07
C SER A 82 6.00 13.49 -4.03
N PHE A 83 6.04 14.76 -4.42
CA PHE A 83 7.26 15.56 -4.43
C PHE A 83 7.86 15.72 -3.03
N PHE A 84 7.04 16.13 -2.05
CA PHE A 84 7.49 16.26 -0.66
C PHE A 84 7.80 14.90 -0.02
N GLU A 85 7.03 13.88 -0.34
CA GLU A 85 7.24 12.52 0.16
C GLU A 85 8.61 11.97 -0.27
N VAL A 86 9.00 12.14 -1.54
CA VAL A 86 10.30 11.67 -2.03
C VAL A 86 11.46 12.39 -1.34
N ILE A 87 11.32 13.68 -1.06
CA ILE A 87 12.35 14.47 -0.36
C ILE A 87 12.55 13.89 1.05
N LEU A 88 11.46 13.70 1.80
CA LEU A 88 11.51 13.10 3.14
C LEU A 88 12.12 11.70 3.09
N TRP A 89 11.77 10.91 2.08
CA TRP A 89 12.27 9.55 1.95
C TRP A 89 13.78 9.49 1.72
N VAL A 90 14.33 10.37 0.86
CA VAL A 90 15.77 10.44 0.60
C VAL A 90 16.54 10.79 1.88
N TYR A 91 16.06 11.78 2.65
CA TYR A 91 16.69 12.12 3.94
C TYR A 91 16.59 10.97 4.96
N ALA A 92 15.43 10.33 5.05
CA ALA A 92 15.21 9.20 5.96
C ALA A 92 16.07 7.99 5.59
N LEU A 93 16.21 7.68 4.30
CA LEU A 93 17.03 6.57 3.82
C LEU A 93 18.48 6.70 4.26
N GLY A 94 19.07 7.90 4.13
CA GLY A 94 20.43 8.16 4.59
C GLY A 94 20.62 7.87 6.07
N LEU A 95 19.63 8.22 6.90
CA LEU A 95 19.65 7.94 8.34
C LEU A 95 19.47 6.44 8.63
N VAL A 96 18.54 5.77 7.96
CA VAL A 96 18.22 4.35 8.22
C VAL A 96 19.38 3.44 7.80
N VAL A 97 19.98 3.67 6.63
CA VAL A 97 21.12 2.87 6.12
C VAL A 97 22.29 2.86 7.10
N SER A 98 22.54 3.96 7.80
CA SER A 98 23.59 4.04 8.83
C SER A 98 23.32 3.17 10.07
N GLN A 99 22.07 2.73 10.27
CA GLN A 99 21.60 2.00 11.46
C GLN A 99 21.32 0.51 11.18
N LEU A 100 21.63 0.00 9.97
CA LEU A 100 21.34 -1.38 9.54
C LEU A 100 22.20 -2.48 10.18
N SER A 101 23.14 -2.12 11.05
CA SER A 101 24.05 -3.10 11.69
C SER A 101 23.34 -4.08 12.65
N ASN A 102 22.08 -3.83 13.02
CA ASN A 102 21.31 -4.68 13.93
C ASN A 102 20.11 -5.34 13.21
N PRO A 103 20.03 -6.69 13.13
CA PRO A 103 18.94 -7.40 12.47
C PRO A 103 17.56 -7.12 13.09
N TRP A 104 17.49 -6.79 14.40
CA TRP A 104 16.22 -6.47 15.03
C TRP A 104 15.59 -5.18 14.51
N LYS A 105 16.40 -4.17 14.13
CA LYS A 105 15.89 -2.92 13.53
C LYS A 105 15.23 -3.20 12.18
N VAL A 106 15.78 -4.13 11.40
CA VAL A 106 15.23 -4.55 10.10
C VAL A 106 13.89 -5.26 10.27
N VAL A 107 13.78 -6.16 11.24
CA VAL A 107 12.51 -6.84 11.55
C VAL A 107 11.44 -5.84 11.98
N THR A 108 11.78 -4.90 12.86
CA THR A 108 10.85 -3.84 13.30
C THR A 108 10.42 -2.94 12.15
N TYR A 109 11.32 -2.62 11.22
CA TYR A 109 11.00 -1.86 10.01
C TYR A 109 10.00 -2.61 9.12
N ALA A 110 10.20 -3.92 8.90
CA ALA A 110 9.28 -4.76 8.12
C ALA A 110 7.90 -4.86 8.80
N LEU A 111 7.85 -5.00 10.12
CA LEU A 111 6.61 -4.98 10.89
C LEU A 111 5.89 -3.63 10.79
N GLY A 112 6.63 -2.52 10.88
CA GLY A 112 6.09 -1.18 10.71
C GLY A 112 5.47 -0.99 9.32
N TYR A 113 6.12 -1.52 8.28
CA TYR A 113 5.57 -1.52 6.93
C TYR A 113 4.26 -2.32 6.82
N ALA A 114 4.24 -3.55 7.35
CA ALA A 114 3.05 -4.40 7.32
C ALA A 114 1.87 -3.76 8.06
N VAL A 115 2.09 -3.23 9.26
CA VAL A 115 1.05 -2.55 10.04
C VAL A 115 0.61 -1.25 9.37
N GLY A 116 1.56 -0.46 8.85
CA GLY A 116 1.25 0.75 8.09
C GLY A 116 0.38 0.47 6.86
N SER A 117 0.64 -0.63 6.15
CA SER A 117 -0.19 -1.05 5.01
C SER A 117 -1.61 -1.44 5.44
N LEU A 118 -1.76 -2.17 6.55
CA LEU A 118 -3.07 -2.51 7.11
C LEU A 118 -3.86 -1.25 7.54
N VAL A 119 -3.18 -0.30 8.18
CA VAL A 119 -3.77 0.99 8.57
C VAL A 119 -4.14 1.80 7.33
N GLY A 120 -3.27 1.86 6.34
CA GLY A 120 -3.51 2.49 5.04
C GLY A 120 -4.74 1.92 4.33
N SER A 121 -4.91 0.60 4.34
CA SER A 121 -6.10 -0.06 3.78
C SER A 121 -7.39 0.28 4.54
N LYS A 122 -7.34 0.40 5.88
CA LYS A 122 -8.50 0.91 6.64
C LYS A 122 -8.80 2.38 6.33
N ILE A 123 -7.77 3.19 6.10
CA ILE A 123 -7.93 4.58 5.66
C ILE A 123 -8.55 4.61 4.27
N GLU A 124 -8.17 3.72 3.36
CA GLU A 124 -8.80 3.54 2.04
C GLU A 124 -10.30 3.31 2.16
N GLU A 125 -10.70 2.35 2.99
CA GLU A 125 -12.10 2.02 3.23
C GLU A 125 -12.88 3.26 3.73
N ARG A 126 -12.26 4.08 4.59
CA ARG A 126 -12.85 5.35 5.05
C ARG A 126 -12.82 6.46 4.01
N LEU A 127 -11.81 6.52 3.14
CA LEU A 127 -11.78 7.48 2.04
C LEU A 127 -12.74 7.10 0.92
N ALA A 128 -13.12 5.82 0.82
CA ALA A 128 -14.08 5.29 -0.13
C ALA A 128 -15.54 5.71 0.14
N LEU A 129 -15.77 6.75 0.94
CA LEU A 129 -17.07 7.42 1.04
C LEU A 129 -17.53 7.83 -0.37
N GLY A 130 -18.64 7.25 -0.82
CA GLY A 130 -19.16 7.43 -2.16
C GLY A 130 -20.37 6.53 -2.42
N TYR A 131 -20.73 6.41 -3.70
CA TYR A 131 -21.79 5.52 -4.18
C TYR A 131 -21.19 4.34 -4.93
N VAL A 132 -21.87 3.21 -4.80
CA VAL A 132 -21.65 2.02 -5.62
C VAL A 132 -22.94 1.75 -6.37
N LEU A 133 -22.79 1.27 -7.59
CA LEU A 133 -23.88 0.83 -8.43
C LEU A 133 -23.87 -0.70 -8.42
N PHE A 134 -24.95 -1.32 -7.97
CA PHE A 134 -25.15 -2.74 -8.15
C PHE A 134 -25.96 -2.95 -9.42
N GLN A 135 -25.37 -3.67 -10.38
CA GLN A 135 -26.10 -4.22 -11.52
C GLN A 135 -26.55 -5.63 -11.15
N VAL A 136 -27.85 -5.84 -11.09
CA VAL A 136 -28.48 -7.10 -10.70
C VAL A 136 -29.22 -7.65 -11.91
N ILE A 137 -28.97 -8.92 -12.26
CA ILE A 137 -29.67 -9.61 -13.34
C ILE A 137 -30.47 -10.75 -12.71
N THR A 138 -31.79 -10.72 -12.85
CA THR A 138 -32.72 -11.67 -12.24
C THR A 138 -33.67 -12.27 -13.27
N THR A 139 -34.24 -13.45 -12.94
CA THR A 139 -35.38 -14.05 -13.63
C THR A 139 -36.73 -13.64 -13.03
N ARG A 140 -36.75 -12.97 -11.86
CA ARG A 140 -37.96 -12.55 -11.14
C ARG A 140 -38.49 -11.21 -11.66
N ILE A 141 -38.85 -11.18 -12.93
CA ILE A 141 -39.28 -9.97 -13.65
C ILE A 141 -40.43 -9.26 -12.92
N GLY A 142 -40.25 -7.97 -12.63
CA GLY A 142 -41.24 -7.10 -11.99
C GLY A 142 -41.43 -7.30 -10.48
N GLN A 143 -40.75 -8.27 -9.85
CA GLN A 143 -40.90 -8.54 -8.41
C GLN A 143 -39.80 -7.87 -7.58
N LEU A 144 -38.57 -7.88 -8.07
CA LEU A 144 -37.41 -7.45 -7.29
C LEU A 144 -37.33 -5.92 -7.17
N ALA A 145 -37.67 -5.18 -8.23
CA ALA A 145 -37.59 -3.72 -8.23
C ALA A 145 -38.53 -3.05 -7.20
N PRO A 146 -39.82 -3.42 -7.07
CA PRO A 146 -40.70 -2.89 -6.02
C PRO A 146 -40.19 -3.17 -4.60
N GLN A 147 -39.74 -4.40 -4.32
CA GLN A 147 -39.23 -4.79 -3.00
C GLN A 147 -38.03 -3.94 -2.60
N LEU A 148 -37.06 -3.76 -3.51
CA LEU A 148 -35.89 -2.91 -3.23
C LEU A 148 -36.28 -1.43 -3.02
N ARG A 149 -37.31 -0.93 -3.72
CA ARG A 149 -37.85 0.43 -3.52
C ARG A 149 -38.52 0.58 -2.15
N GLU A 150 -39.23 -0.44 -1.66
CA GLU A 150 -39.80 -0.46 -0.30
C GLU A 150 -38.73 -0.37 0.79
N HIS A 151 -37.55 -0.96 0.53
CA HIS A 151 -36.36 -0.81 1.39
C HIS A 151 -35.64 0.56 1.23
N GLY A 152 -36.23 1.50 0.48
CA GLY A 152 -35.71 2.86 0.30
C GLY A 152 -34.54 2.97 -0.70
N LEU A 153 -34.29 1.94 -1.52
CA LEU A 153 -33.22 1.95 -2.51
C LEU A 153 -33.70 2.61 -3.82
N GLY A 154 -32.81 3.40 -4.43
CA GLY A 154 -33.03 3.94 -5.76
C GLY A 154 -32.76 2.86 -6.80
N VAL A 155 -33.81 2.44 -7.51
CA VAL A 155 -33.74 1.34 -8.49
C VAL A 155 -34.30 1.78 -9.83
N THR A 156 -33.49 1.57 -10.87
CA THR A 156 -33.90 1.67 -12.28
C THR A 156 -33.81 0.28 -12.90
N ASP A 157 -34.88 -0.19 -13.53
CA ASP A 157 -34.97 -1.52 -14.12
C ASP A 157 -35.35 -1.46 -15.60
N TRP A 158 -34.92 -2.46 -16.36
CA TRP A 158 -35.35 -2.69 -17.74
C TRP A 158 -35.33 -4.18 -18.08
N ARG A 159 -36.12 -4.56 -19.09
CA ARG A 159 -36.12 -5.92 -19.63
C ARG A 159 -34.94 -6.15 -20.55
N ALA A 160 -34.32 -7.32 -20.43
CA ALA A 160 -33.22 -7.78 -21.26
C ALA A 160 -33.43 -9.26 -21.65
N GLU A 161 -32.65 -9.75 -22.58
CA GLU A 161 -32.68 -11.16 -22.99
C GLU A 161 -31.30 -11.79 -22.73
N GLY A 162 -31.31 -12.93 -22.06
CA GLY A 162 -30.12 -13.75 -21.83
C GLY A 162 -30.17 -15.02 -22.65
N ARG A 163 -29.09 -15.80 -22.61
CA ARG A 163 -29.03 -17.12 -23.28
C ARG A 163 -30.19 -18.05 -22.91
N MET A 164 -30.69 -17.94 -21.68
CA MET A 164 -31.73 -18.79 -21.11
C MET A 164 -33.09 -18.10 -21.09
N GLY A 165 -33.33 -17.12 -21.96
CA GLY A 165 -34.60 -16.39 -22.07
C GLY A 165 -34.59 -15.01 -21.40
N GLU A 166 -35.79 -14.46 -21.20
CA GLU A 166 -35.98 -13.11 -20.63
C GLU A 166 -35.36 -12.94 -19.25
N ARG A 167 -34.79 -11.76 -19.02
CA ARG A 167 -34.17 -11.32 -17.78
C ARG A 167 -34.61 -9.90 -17.47
N GLU A 168 -34.58 -9.55 -16.19
CA GLU A 168 -34.69 -8.16 -15.76
C GLU A 168 -33.32 -7.72 -15.25
N VAL A 169 -32.88 -6.55 -15.71
CA VAL A 169 -31.64 -5.92 -15.26
C VAL A 169 -32.01 -4.72 -14.41
N LEU A 170 -31.50 -4.70 -13.18
CA LEU A 170 -31.73 -3.65 -12.21
C LEU A 170 -30.41 -2.93 -11.93
N MET A 171 -30.47 -1.60 -11.94
CA MET A 171 -29.43 -0.70 -11.47
C MET A 171 -29.85 -0.15 -10.12
N VAL A 172 -29.14 -0.57 -9.07
CA VAL A 172 -29.40 -0.16 -7.69
C VAL A 172 -28.26 0.74 -7.24
N VAL A 173 -28.58 2.00 -6.94
CA VAL A 173 -27.59 2.95 -6.42
C VAL A 173 -27.65 2.95 -4.90
N ALA A 174 -26.51 2.67 -4.26
CA ALA A 174 -26.40 2.67 -2.81
C ALA A 174 -25.14 3.39 -2.34
N ARG A 175 -25.16 3.87 -1.09
CA ARG A 175 -23.93 4.38 -0.45
C ARG A 175 -22.98 3.21 -0.22
N ARG A 176 -21.69 3.38 -0.51
CA ARG A 176 -20.68 2.31 -0.33
C ARG A 176 -20.69 1.71 1.07
N LYS A 177 -20.87 2.55 2.10
CA LYS A 177 -20.97 2.11 3.51
C LYS A 177 -22.10 1.10 3.79
N HIS A 178 -23.14 1.08 2.96
CA HIS A 178 -24.25 0.14 3.08
C HIS A 178 -24.18 -0.98 2.04
N GLY A 179 -23.13 -1.04 1.22
CA GLY A 179 -22.95 -2.08 0.20
C GLY A 179 -23.12 -3.51 0.74
N PRO A 180 -22.47 -3.87 1.87
CA PRO A 180 -22.66 -5.19 2.48
C PRO A 180 -24.12 -5.49 2.88
N GLN A 181 -24.90 -4.48 3.29
CA GLN A 181 -26.31 -4.64 3.63
C GLN A 181 -27.17 -4.87 2.38
N VAL A 182 -26.87 -4.15 1.29
CA VAL A 182 -27.57 -4.32 0.01
C VAL A 182 -27.29 -5.70 -0.58
N VAL A 183 -26.04 -6.18 -0.51
CA VAL A 183 -25.70 -7.53 -0.98
C VAL A 183 -26.47 -8.61 -0.20
N ARG A 184 -26.51 -8.50 1.13
CA ARG A 184 -27.31 -9.43 1.96
C ARG A 184 -28.80 -9.41 1.61
N LEU A 185 -29.36 -8.22 1.44
CA LEU A 185 -30.76 -8.08 1.03
C LEU A 185 -31.02 -8.71 -0.35
N LEU A 186 -30.10 -8.53 -1.31
CA LEU A 186 -30.22 -9.16 -2.63
C LEU A 186 -30.13 -10.69 -2.55
N GLU A 187 -29.22 -11.22 -1.73
CA GLU A 187 -29.10 -12.67 -1.48
C GLU A 187 -30.36 -13.26 -0.81
N GLU A 188 -31.01 -12.51 0.10
CA GLU A 188 -32.26 -12.92 0.76
C GLU A 188 -33.46 -12.88 -0.21
N LEU A 189 -33.56 -11.84 -1.04
CA LEU A 189 -34.68 -11.67 -1.97
C LEU A 189 -34.57 -12.57 -3.20
N ASP A 190 -33.37 -12.76 -3.74
CA ASP A 190 -33.12 -13.63 -4.89
C ASP A 190 -31.70 -14.25 -4.86
N PRO A 191 -31.56 -15.46 -4.29
CA PRO A 191 -30.29 -16.19 -4.25
C PRO A 191 -29.73 -16.58 -5.63
N GLN A 192 -30.56 -16.55 -6.69
CA GLN A 192 -30.16 -16.90 -8.05
C GLN A 192 -29.81 -15.66 -8.89
N ALA A 193 -29.95 -14.46 -8.33
CA ALA A 193 -29.62 -13.23 -9.03
C ALA A 193 -28.10 -13.11 -9.25
N PHE A 194 -27.73 -12.66 -10.45
CA PHE A 194 -26.35 -12.33 -10.75
C PHE A 194 -26.09 -10.86 -10.41
N VAL A 195 -25.19 -10.60 -9.45
CA VAL A 195 -24.92 -9.25 -8.94
C VAL A 195 -23.49 -8.83 -9.30
N VAL A 196 -23.35 -7.65 -9.91
CA VAL A 196 -22.08 -7.01 -10.20
C VAL A 196 -22.03 -5.67 -9.48
N GLN A 197 -20.98 -5.45 -8.69
CA GLN A 197 -20.71 -4.15 -8.06
C GLN A 197 -19.82 -3.32 -8.99
N LEU A 198 -20.30 -2.13 -9.36
CA LEU A 198 -19.61 -1.15 -10.18
C LEU A 198 -19.29 0.08 -9.32
N ASP A 199 -18.03 0.51 -9.41
CA ASP A 199 -17.55 1.68 -8.67
C ASP A 199 -17.76 2.97 -9.48
N ALA A 200 -18.55 3.89 -8.92
CA ALA A 200 -18.79 5.19 -9.53
C ALA A 200 -17.67 6.17 -9.16
N SER A 201 -16.86 6.56 -10.14
CA SER A 201 -15.80 7.58 -9.97
C SER A 201 -16.36 9.01 -9.93
N TRP A 202 -17.50 9.25 -10.58
CA TRP A 202 -18.20 10.52 -10.64
C TRP A 202 -19.71 10.31 -10.64
N TYR A 203 -20.44 11.15 -9.92
CA TYR A 203 -21.91 11.13 -9.87
C TYR A 203 -22.45 12.54 -9.62
N LYS A 204 -23.62 12.85 -10.18
CA LYS A 204 -24.32 14.13 -9.97
C LYS A 204 -25.82 13.88 -9.99
N GLY A 205 -26.51 14.25 -8.92
CA GLY A 205 -27.97 14.03 -8.77
C GLY A 205 -28.34 12.60 -8.37
N GLY A 206 -29.59 12.21 -8.66
CA GLY A 206 -30.14 10.88 -8.37
C GLY A 206 -31.00 10.81 -7.09
N PHE A 207 -31.84 9.77 -7.00
CA PHE A 207 -32.61 9.47 -5.79
C PHE A 207 -31.72 8.76 -4.79
N ILE A 208 -31.24 9.51 -3.79
CA ILE A 208 -30.33 9.01 -2.77
C ILE A 208 -31.02 9.14 -1.42
N GLN A 209 -31.56 8.03 -0.90
CA GLN A 209 -32.12 8.02 0.44
C GLN A 209 -31.04 7.83 1.51
N LYS A 210 -31.34 8.41 2.68
CA LYS A 210 -30.70 8.08 3.94
C LYS A 210 -31.53 6.95 4.56
N ILE A 211 -30.86 5.85 4.93
CA ILE A 211 -31.30 4.80 5.88
C ILE A 211 -31.99 3.59 5.22
N LEU A 212 -31.25 2.48 5.12
CA LEU A 212 -31.83 1.14 5.24
C LEU A 212 -32.23 1.00 6.71
N LYS A 213 -33.52 0.90 7.01
CA LYS A 213 -33.96 0.43 8.32
C LYS A 213 -33.66 -1.07 8.37
N GLY A 214 -32.74 -1.44 9.25
CA GLY A 214 -32.52 -2.83 9.64
C GLY A 214 -33.57 -3.31 10.62
#